data_AF-A0A0D2DW18-F1
#
_entry.id   AF-A0A0D2DW18-F1
#
_cell.length_a   1.000
_cell.length_b   1.000
_cell.length_c   1.000
_cell.angle_alpha   90.00
_cell.angle_beta   90.00
_cell.angle_gamma   90.00
#
_symmetry.space_group_name_H-M   'P 1'
#
loop_
_entity.id
_entity.type
_entity.pdbx_description
1 polymer ?
#
loop_
_entity_poly.entity_id
_entity_poly.type
_entity_poly.pdbx_seq_one_letter_code
_entity_poly.pdbx_strand_id
1 'polypeptide(L)'
;MIVSQVIAAVQAALAREKIVFCVVEEVALNYYNVPRILNTLGICVPHSQLDAATKLINAHNDVFVRTAWTDQHADWKKPYPRFEAFIEEDYLTLVIFPDTHFHLQPLKHSIVDRSAYSSARPFFSNEFNFSTDISELSRIPIPRLSSLLQGLLRRFCETEDIYCAVCVEQLVDGMVLSEAWCNTHLDPGREEELKYVIGVIGTRPQRQNLFLESDYLCQDERELMKIPGTQEPLHDRETSSQNGRSWKSAFQRACLVALALFRSTISRLAPHKHSVSLQYMSDLHLESQQTYDFEIPRASPYLVLAGDIGRLKDYGKYLEFLTIQCQRFWRVFLVLGNHEFYGILRQEGLEAARSLEQEPCLGGKLTVLNRTMFRLNRRIAILGCTLHTSIPSESELWVRMKVADFSHIGDWTVESHNAEHYRDTEWLRTCVQDVTQANSESKILVVTHHAPALKNTCDPKYLSNPWNSAFCSDILKSQIPHWSGAKSIRCWIFGHTHWSTQFLYRGTAVCSNQRGVPRVQQVPQQLKTQNEIWLKRILPRGCRQSQKEFLVTRSVNL
;
A
#
# COMPACT_ATOMS: atom_id res chain seq x y z
N MET A 1 7.62 -2.94 -10.19
CA MET A 1 8.60 -3.53 -11.13
C MET A 1 7.99 -4.68 -11.91
N ILE A 2 7.43 -5.70 -11.26
CA ILE A 2 6.81 -6.85 -11.95
C ILE A 2 5.87 -6.45 -13.09
N VAL A 3 5.05 -5.40 -12.93
CA VAL A 3 4.15 -4.91 -13.99
C VAL A 3 4.87 -4.66 -15.31
N SER A 4 5.99 -3.92 -15.29
CA SER A 4 6.76 -3.60 -16.49
C SER A 4 7.40 -4.85 -17.08
N GLN A 5 7.89 -5.78 -16.24
CA GLN A 5 8.47 -7.05 -16.69
C GLN A 5 7.41 -7.96 -17.34
N VAL A 6 6.22 -8.05 -16.75
CA VAL A 6 5.11 -8.84 -17.30
C VAL A 6 4.61 -8.21 -18.60
N ILE A 7 4.50 -6.88 -18.69
CA ILE A 7 4.15 -6.21 -19.95
C ILE A 7 5.22 -6.48 -21.02
N ALA A 8 6.50 -6.46 -20.67
CA ALA A 8 7.59 -6.81 -21.60
C ALA A 8 7.51 -8.28 -22.05
N ALA A 9 7.18 -9.21 -21.15
CA ALA A 9 6.97 -10.62 -21.47
C ALA A 9 5.74 -10.83 -22.37
N VAL A 10 4.63 -10.13 -22.12
CA VAL A 10 3.46 -10.10 -23.01
C VAL A 10 3.88 -9.58 -24.39
N GLN A 11 4.64 -8.48 -24.44
CA GLN A 11 5.11 -7.91 -25.70
C GLN A 11 5.99 -8.89 -26.48
N ALA A 12 6.89 -9.61 -25.80
CA ALA A 12 7.71 -10.65 -26.41
C ALA A 12 6.86 -11.82 -26.95
N ALA A 13 5.89 -12.30 -26.18
CA ALA A 13 4.98 -13.38 -26.58
C ALA A 13 4.17 -13.01 -27.84
N LEU A 14 3.63 -11.79 -27.88
CA LEU A 14 2.75 -11.31 -28.95
C LEU A 14 3.52 -10.82 -30.20
N ALA A 15 4.81 -10.48 -30.06
CA ALA A 15 5.64 -10.00 -31.17
C ALA A 15 5.74 -10.99 -32.33
N ARG A 16 5.69 -12.31 -32.05
CA ARG A 16 5.82 -13.37 -33.06
C ARG A 16 4.78 -13.25 -34.19
N GLU A 17 3.54 -12.96 -33.83
CA GLU A 17 2.41 -12.80 -34.76
C GLU A 17 2.05 -11.31 -34.96
N LYS A 18 2.88 -10.38 -34.48
CA LYS A 18 2.66 -8.92 -34.52
C LYS A 18 1.28 -8.51 -33.97
N ILE A 19 0.80 -9.20 -32.94
CA ILE A 19 -0.47 -8.88 -32.30
C ILE A 19 -0.29 -7.60 -31.50
N VAL A 20 -1.08 -6.58 -31.84
CA VAL A 20 -1.15 -5.33 -31.08
C VAL A 20 -1.92 -5.61 -29.79
N PHE A 21 -1.44 -5.08 -28.67
CA PHE A 21 -2.16 -5.10 -27.42
C PHE A 21 -2.13 -3.73 -26.75
N CYS A 22 -3.03 -3.51 -25.81
CA CYS A 22 -3.12 -2.29 -25.02
C CYS A 22 -3.39 -2.64 -23.56
N VAL A 23 -2.80 -1.95 -22.60
CA VAL A 23 -3.14 -2.16 -21.19
C VAL A 23 -4.48 -1.51 -20.85
N VAL A 24 -5.27 -2.15 -20.00
CA VAL A 24 -6.57 -1.67 -19.54
C VAL A 24 -6.68 -1.83 -18.02
N GLU A 25 -7.87 -1.59 -17.48
CA GLU A 25 -8.14 -1.66 -16.04
C GLU A 25 -7.21 -0.77 -15.19
N GLU A 26 -6.64 -1.29 -14.11
CA GLU A 26 -5.90 -0.52 -13.11
C GLU A 26 -4.65 0.15 -13.67
N VAL A 27 -3.95 -0.45 -14.64
CA VAL A 27 -2.76 0.16 -15.26
C VAL A 27 -3.13 1.43 -16.02
N ALA A 28 -4.20 1.37 -16.82
CA ALA A 28 -4.64 2.51 -17.61
C ALA A 28 -5.17 3.64 -16.71
N LEU A 29 -5.87 3.29 -15.63
CA LEU A 29 -6.32 4.24 -14.62
C LEU A 29 -5.15 4.91 -13.89
N ASN A 30 -4.16 4.13 -13.43
CA ASN A 30 -2.95 4.66 -12.79
C ASN A 30 -2.17 5.59 -13.73
N TYR A 31 -2.11 5.27 -15.02
CA TYR A 31 -1.51 6.13 -16.02
C TYR A 31 -2.17 7.52 -16.07
N TYR A 32 -3.50 7.57 -15.99
CA TYR A 32 -4.31 8.79 -15.96
C TYR A 32 -4.65 9.24 -14.53
N ASN A 33 -3.66 9.19 -13.64
CA ASN A 33 -3.71 9.78 -12.29
C ASN A 33 -4.88 9.30 -11.40
N VAL A 34 -5.39 8.09 -11.65
CA VAL A 34 -6.38 7.44 -10.80
C VAL A 34 -5.68 6.38 -9.96
N PRO A 35 -5.59 6.53 -8.63
CA PRO A 35 -4.89 5.57 -7.78
C PRO A 35 -5.67 4.26 -7.66
N ARG A 36 -5.17 3.21 -8.29
CA ARG A 36 -5.66 1.83 -8.19
C ARG A 36 -4.57 0.88 -7.72
N ILE A 37 -4.97 -0.08 -6.89
CA ILE A 37 -4.11 -1.20 -6.50
C ILE A 37 -4.05 -2.16 -7.67
N LEU A 38 -2.84 -2.52 -8.05
CA LEU A 38 -2.62 -3.47 -9.11
C LEU A 38 -2.38 -4.87 -8.55
N ASN A 39 -3.43 -5.68 -8.55
CA ASN A 39 -3.33 -7.14 -8.33
C ASN A 39 -3.51 -7.92 -9.63
N THR A 40 -3.96 -7.25 -10.69
CA THR A 40 -4.25 -7.83 -11.99
C THR A 40 -3.80 -6.87 -13.06
N LEU A 41 -3.16 -7.39 -14.09
CA LEU A 41 -2.86 -6.70 -15.33
C LEU A 41 -3.92 -7.09 -16.35
N GLY A 42 -4.80 -6.16 -16.69
CA GLY A 42 -5.70 -6.30 -17.83
C GLY A 42 -5.00 -5.86 -19.12
N ILE A 43 -5.09 -6.67 -20.17
CA ILE A 43 -4.71 -6.25 -21.53
C ILE A 43 -5.86 -6.47 -22.50
N CYS A 44 -5.98 -5.60 -23.51
CA CYS A 44 -6.82 -5.79 -24.68
C CYS A 44 -6.00 -6.26 -25.87
N VAL A 45 -6.58 -7.12 -26.69
CA VAL A 45 -6.09 -7.50 -28.03
C VAL A 45 -7.27 -7.41 -29.02
N PRO A 46 -7.03 -7.30 -30.35
CA PRO A 46 -8.11 -7.35 -31.32
C PRO A 46 -8.99 -8.58 -31.12
N HIS A 47 -10.32 -8.41 -31.12
CA HIS A 47 -11.27 -9.50 -30.87
C HIS A 47 -11.00 -10.74 -31.75
N SER A 48 -10.69 -10.53 -33.03
CA SER A 48 -10.35 -11.61 -33.98
C SER A 48 -9.03 -12.34 -33.68
N GLN A 49 -8.19 -11.79 -32.81
CA GLN A 49 -6.88 -12.33 -32.44
C GLN A 49 -6.83 -12.83 -30.98
N LEU A 50 -7.94 -12.81 -30.24
CA LEU A 50 -7.98 -13.21 -28.83
C LEU A 50 -7.48 -14.66 -28.61
N ASP A 51 -7.93 -15.60 -29.42
CA ASP A 51 -7.49 -17.00 -29.34
C ASP A 51 -6.01 -17.18 -29.70
N ALA A 52 -5.53 -16.43 -30.70
CA ALA A 52 -4.13 -16.45 -31.10
C ALA A 52 -3.23 -15.88 -29.99
N ALA A 53 -3.60 -14.73 -29.42
CA ALA A 53 -2.91 -14.11 -28.30
C ALA A 53 -2.85 -15.04 -27.08
N THR A 54 -3.97 -15.69 -26.76
CA THR A 54 -4.06 -16.66 -25.66
C THR A 54 -3.11 -17.84 -25.88
N LYS A 55 -3.05 -18.39 -27.09
CA LYS A 55 -2.12 -19.49 -27.43
C LYS A 55 -0.66 -19.07 -27.33
N LEU A 56 -0.31 -17.87 -27.79
CA LEU A 56 1.06 -17.35 -27.73
C LEU A 56 1.53 -17.12 -26.28
N ILE A 57 0.69 -16.48 -25.45
CA ILE A 57 1.01 -16.26 -24.04
C ILE A 57 1.12 -17.59 -23.30
N ASN A 58 0.22 -18.54 -23.57
CA ASN A 58 0.30 -19.88 -22.99
C ASN A 58 1.55 -20.67 -23.43
N ALA A 59 2.12 -20.37 -24.60
CA ALA A 59 3.36 -21.00 -25.08
C ALA A 59 4.61 -20.43 -24.39
N HIS A 60 4.51 -19.25 -23.78
CA HIS A 60 5.58 -18.61 -22.99
C HIS A 60 5.48 -19.06 -21.53
N ASN A 61 5.53 -20.38 -21.33
CA ASN A 61 5.18 -21.07 -20.08
C ASN A 61 6.24 -21.00 -18.96
N ASP A 62 7.42 -20.50 -19.27
CA ASP A 62 8.46 -20.10 -18.33
C ASP A 62 8.06 -18.85 -17.51
N VAL A 63 7.15 -18.03 -18.05
CA VAL A 63 6.63 -16.84 -17.37
C VAL A 63 5.15 -16.99 -17.01
N PHE A 64 4.33 -17.53 -17.93
CA PHE A 64 2.87 -17.53 -17.78
C PHE A 64 2.30 -18.93 -17.56
N VAL A 65 1.46 -19.08 -16.54
CA VAL A 65 0.69 -20.29 -16.29
C VAL A 65 -0.79 -19.98 -16.50
N ARG A 66 -1.45 -20.71 -17.42
CA ARG A 66 -2.91 -20.61 -17.61
C ARG A 66 -3.62 -21.09 -16.35
N THR A 67 -4.55 -20.28 -15.84
CA THR A 67 -5.26 -20.58 -14.59
C THR A 67 -6.76 -20.42 -14.78
N ALA A 68 -7.55 -21.31 -14.17
CA ALA A 68 -8.99 -21.22 -14.20
C ALA A 68 -9.50 -20.10 -13.27
N TRP A 69 -10.65 -19.53 -13.62
CA TRP A 69 -11.40 -18.70 -12.69
C TRP A 69 -12.01 -19.53 -11.57
N THR A 70 -12.16 -18.92 -10.40
CA THR A 70 -12.83 -19.52 -9.22
C THR A 70 -14.03 -18.68 -8.81
N ASP A 71 -14.86 -19.19 -7.91
CA ASP A 71 -16.04 -18.48 -7.39
C ASP A 71 -15.71 -17.20 -6.62
N GLN A 72 -14.45 -17.04 -6.20
CA GLN A 72 -13.98 -15.82 -5.54
C GLN A 72 -13.76 -14.65 -6.52
N HIS A 73 -13.75 -14.91 -7.83
CA HIS A 73 -13.48 -13.90 -8.84
C HIS A 73 -14.77 -13.31 -9.43
N ALA A 74 -14.69 -12.07 -9.92
CA ALA A 74 -15.82 -11.37 -10.51
C ALA A 74 -16.35 -12.07 -11.78
N ASP A 75 -17.66 -12.32 -11.81
CA ASP A 75 -18.32 -13.07 -12.89
C ASP A 75 -18.08 -12.47 -14.28
N TRP A 76 -18.01 -11.14 -14.39
CA TRP A 76 -17.82 -10.46 -15.67
C TRP A 76 -16.44 -10.72 -16.30
N LYS A 77 -15.43 -11.14 -15.51
CA LYS A 77 -14.11 -11.52 -16.03
C LYS A 77 -14.03 -12.99 -16.45
N LYS A 78 -14.92 -13.85 -15.92
CA LYS A 78 -14.88 -15.31 -16.13
C LYS A 78 -14.89 -15.78 -17.59
N PRO A 79 -15.51 -15.05 -18.55
CA PRO A 79 -15.44 -15.41 -19.96
C PRO A 79 -14.04 -15.27 -20.59
N TYR A 80 -13.10 -14.59 -19.94
CA TYR A 80 -11.83 -14.18 -20.54
C TYR A 80 -10.64 -15.02 -20.06
N PRO A 81 -9.61 -15.25 -20.89
CA PRO A 81 -8.41 -15.96 -20.47
C PRO A 81 -7.68 -15.29 -19.29
N ARG A 82 -7.36 -16.10 -18.28
CA ARG A 82 -6.59 -15.73 -17.09
C ARG A 82 -5.29 -16.52 -17.01
N PHE A 83 -4.23 -15.83 -16.61
CA PHE A 83 -2.90 -16.38 -16.38
C PHE A 83 -2.34 -15.85 -15.06
N GLU A 84 -1.47 -16.61 -14.42
CA GLU A 84 -0.54 -16.09 -13.44
C GLU A 84 0.83 -15.92 -14.11
N ALA A 85 1.41 -14.74 -13.99
CA ALA A 85 2.76 -14.47 -14.41
C ALA A 85 3.70 -14.59 -13.21
N PHE A 86 4.77 -15.36 -13.34
CA PHE A 86 5.82 -15.51 -12.34
C PHE A 86 7.12 -14.99 -12.94
N ILE A 87 7.69 -13.95 -12.33
CA ILE A 87 8.99 -13.40 -12.75
C ILE A 87 9.82 -13.22 -11.49
N GLU A 88 10.96 -13.92 -11.44
CA GLU A 88 11.82 -13.98 -10.26
C GLU A 88 11.05 -14.53 -9.04
N GLU A 89 10.77 -13.70 -8.03
CA GLU A 89 10.04 -14.06 -6.80
C GLU A 89 8.68 -13.34 -6.68
N ASP A 90 8.32 -12.53 -7.67
CA ASP A 90 7.03 -11.84 -7.71
C ASP A 90 6.04 -12.58 -8.61
N TYR A 91 4.74 -12.42 -8.33
CA TYR A 91 3.68 -12.89 -9.22
C TYR A 91 2.63 -11.80 -9.50
N LEU A 92 2.01 -11.89 -10.67
CA LEU A 92 0.97 -10.96 -11.12
C LEU A 92 -0.05 -11.69 -11.98
N THR A 93 -1.34 -11.55 -11.66
CA THR A 93 -2.41 -12.09 -12.50
C THR A 93 -2.54 -11.29 -13.78
N LEU A 94 -2.60 -11.97 -14.93
CA LEU A 94 -2.84 -11.38 -16.25
C LEU A 94 -4.22 -11.83 -16.76
N VAL A 95 -5.00 -10.88 -17.31
CA VAL A 95 -6.29 -11.15 -17.95
C VAL A 95 -6.29 -10.55 -19.35
N ILE A 96 -6.72 -11.32 -20.34
CA ILE A 96 -6.75 -10.91 -21.76
C ILE A 96 -8.19 -10.66 -22.19
N PHE A 97 -8.53 -9.41 -22.48
CA PHE A 97 -9.82 -9.00 -22.99
C PHE A 97 -9.78 -8.79 -24.51
N PRO A 98 -10.88 -9.01 -25.25
CA PRO A 98 -11.01 -8.47 -26.59
C PRO A 98 -11.19 -6.95 -26.52
N ASP A 99 -10.67 -6.22 -27.50
CA ASP A 99 -10.82 -4.76 -27.62
C ASP A 99 -12.29 -4.31 -27.67
N THR A 100 -13.18 -5.14 -28.22
CA THR A 100 -14.64 -4.95 -28.20
C THR A 100 -15.23 -4.89 -26.79
N HIS A 101 -14.57 -5.46 -25.77
CA HIS A 101 -15.05 -5.39 -24.39
C HIS A 101 -15.05 -3.96 -23.84
N PHE A 102 -14.04 -3.17 -24.17
CA PHE A 102 -13.88 -1.78 -23.73
C PHE A 102 -14.14 -0.79 -24.87
N HIS A 103 -14.70 -1.23 -26.00
CA HIS A 103 -14.91 -0.45 -27.22
C HIS A 103 -13.65 0.29 -27.71
N LEU A 104 -12.48 -0.36 -27.67
CA LEU A 104 -11.21 0.22 -28.10
C LEU A 104 -10.85 -0.07 -29.56
N GLN A 105 -11.74 -0.73 -30.32
CA GLN A 105 -11.49 -1.01 -31.74
C GLN A 105 -11.50 0.26 -32.62
N PRO A 106 -10.70 0.30 -33.70
CA PRO A 106 -9.55 -0.58 -33.96
C PRO A 106 -8.41 -0.30 -32.97
N LEU A 107 -7.94 -1.33 -32.26
CA LEU A 107 -7.04 -1.16 -31.10
C LEU A 107 -5.79 -0.31 -31.40
N LYS A 108 -5.19 -0.47 -32.58
CA LYS A 108 -4.03 0.29 -33.05
C LYS A 108 -4.22 1.82 -33.03
N HIS A 109 -5.45 2.30 -33.21
CA HIS A 109 -5.78 3.71 -33.26
C HIS A 109 -6.09 4.29 -31.87
N SER A 110 -6.43 3.41 -30.93
CA SER A 110 -6.73 3.77 -29.55
C SER A 110 -5.48 3.87 -28.67
N ILE A 111 -4.29 3.49 -29.15
CA ILE A 111 -3.04 3.53 -28.38
C ILE A 111 -2.34 4.88 -28.56
N VAL A 112 -1.68 5.36 -27.50
CA VAL A 112 -0.82 6.56 -27.51
C VAL A 112 0.37 6.33 -28.44
N ASP A 113 0.61 7.27 -29.36
CA ASP A 113 1.72 7.17 -30.30
C ASP A 113 3.07 7.35 -29.58
N ARG A 114 4.10 6.60 -29.99
CA ARG A 114 5.43 6.69 -29.37
C ARG A 114 6.06 8.08 -29.48
N SER A 115 5.72 8.84 -30.52
CA SER A 115 6.18 10.22 -30.69
C SER A 115 5.66 11.16 -29.58
N ALA A 116 4.55 10.83 -28.91
CA ALA A 116 4.04 11.63 -27.78
C ALA A 116 5.00 11.65 -26.58
N TYR A 117 5.92 10.67 -26.49
CA TYR A 117 6.95 10.61 -25.45
C TYR A 117 8.25 11.33 -25.83
N SER A 118 8.36 11.90 -27.04
CA SER A 118 9.61 12.48 -27.58
C SER A 118 10.11 13.74 -26.87
N SER A 119 9.32 14.34 -25.99
CA SER A 119 9.76 15.46 -25.16
C SER A 119 10.97 15.06 -24.28
N ALA A 120 11.87 16.00 -23.99
CA ALA A 120 13.06 15.72 -23.18
C ALA A 120 12.76 15.15 -21.77
N ARG A 121 11.54 15.39 -21.25
CA ARG A 121 10.99 14.81 -20.02
C ARG A 121 9.46 14.70 -20.14
N PRO A 122 8.90 13.59 -20.63
CA PRO A 122 7.46 13.40 -20.64
C PRO A 122 6.91 13.44 -19.20
N PHE A 123 5.78 14.10 -19.01
CA PHE A 123 5.10 14.14 -17.73
C PHE A 123 4.32 12.84 -17.54
N PHE A 124 4.45 12.20 -16.37
CA PHE A 124 3.71 11.00 -16.02
C PHE A 124 2.95 11.23 -14.71
N SER A 125 1.79 10.59 -14.61
CA SER A 125 1.10 10.41 -13.34
C SER A 125 2.04 9.84 -12.27
N ASN A 126 1.90 10.32 -11.04
CA ASN A 126 2.61 9.77 -9.88
C ASN A 126 2.12 8.36 -9.51
N GLU A 127 0.91 8.00 -9.95
CA GLU A 127 0.31 6.67 -9.77
C GLU A 127 0.86 5.65 -10.78
N PHE A 128 1.54 6.10 -11.85
CA PHE A 128 2.17 5.27 -12.88
C PHE A 128 3.66 5.06 -12.61
N ASN A 129 3.97 4.33 -11.55
CA ASN A 129 5.30 4.26 -10.95
C ASN A 129 6.03 2.91 -11.11
N PHE A 130 5.68 2.14 -12.15
CA PHE A 130 6.10 0.75 -12.32
C PHE A 130 7.61 0.52 -12.59
N SER A 131 8.27 1.51 -13.20
CA SER A 131 9.72 1.57 -13.46
C SER A 131 10.26 2.97 -13.18
N THR A 132 11.55 3.11 -12.88
CA THR A 132 12.27 4.39 -12.84
C THR A 132 12.81 4.79 -14.22
N ASP A 133 12.86 3.87 -15.18
CA ASP A 133 13.30 4.13 -16.55
C ASP A 133 12.13 4.68 -17.39
N ILE A 134 12.25 5.94 -17.82
CA ILE A 134 11.28 6.61 -18.70
C ILE A 134 11.18 5.89 -20.06
N SER A 135 12.29 5.33 -20.56
CA SER A 135 12.31 4.56 -21.81
C SER A 135 11.42 3.32 -21.71
N GLU A 136 11.46 2.61 -20.58
CA GLU A 136 10.58 1.46 -20.35
C GLU A 136 9.10 1.86 -20.27
N LEU A 137 8.79 2.94 -19.53
CA LEU A 137 7.42 3.42 -19.39
C LEU A 137 6.83 3.84 -20.74
N SER A 138 7.63 4.48 -21.59
CA SER A 138 7.21 4.92 -22.93
C SER A 138 6.90 3.76 -23.90
N ARG A 139 7.32 2.52 -23.57
CA ARG A 139 7.05 1.32 -24.38
C ARG A 139 5.75 0.64 -24.01
N ILE A 140 5.15 0.97 -22.85
CA ILE A 140 3.89 0.39 -22.42
C ILE A 140 2.78 0.88 -23.37
N PRO A 141 1.99 -0.01 -24.01
CA PRO A 141 0.95 0.40 -24.94
C PRO A 141 -0.28 0.90 -24.17
N ILE A 142 -0.30 2.20 -23.90
CA ILE A 142 -1.35 2.90 -23.15
C ILE A 142 -2.51 3.30 -24.08
N PRO A 143 -3.78 3.18 -23.65
CA PRO A 143 -4.90 3.70 -24.43
C PRO A 143 -4.93 5.22 -24.31
N ARG A 144 -5.26 5.95 -25.37
CA ARG A 144 -5.55 7.40 -25.32
C ARG A 144 -6.67 7.65 -24.32
N LEU A 145 -6.64 8.79 -23.63
CA LEU A 145 -7.64 9.12 -22.62
C LEU A 145 -9.03 9.22 -23.24
N SER A 146 -9.11 9.80 -24.45
CA SER A 146 -10.35 9.91 -25.24
C SER A 146 -10.95 8.54 -25.56
N SER A 147 -10.14 7.62 -26.09
CA SER A 147 -10.55 6.23 -26.37
C SER A 147 -10.97 5.47 -25.11
N LEU A 148 -10.19 5.57 -24.03
CA LEU A 148 -10.47 4.90 -22.77
C LEU A 148 -11.79 5.40 -22.15
N LEU A 149 -11.95 6.73 -22.06
CA LEU A 149 -13.14 7.34 -21.46
C LEU A 149 -14.39 7.08 -22.30
N GLN A 150 -14.32 7.26 -23.62
CA GLN A 150 -15.43 6.94 -24.53
C GLN A 150 -15.85 5.48 -24.41
N GLY A 151 -14.88 4.56 -24.37
CA GLY A 151 -15.17 3.14 -24.27
C GLY A 151 -15.85 2.73 -22.97
N LEU A 152 -15.40 3.29 -21.84
CA LEU A 152 -16.04 3.09 -20.55
C LEU A 152 -17.46 3.68 -20.50
N LEU A 153 -17.65 4.89 -21.04
CA LEU A 153 -18.96 5.54 -21.13
C LEU A 153 -19.94 4.69 -21.95
N ARG A 154 -19.53 4.27 -23.15
CA ARG A 154 -20.34 3.46 -24.03
C ARG A 154 -20.76 2.15 -23.38
N ARG A 155 -19.80 1.44 -22.77
CA ARG A 155 -20.09 0.18 -22.08
C ARG A 155 -21.08 0.37 -20.93
N PHE A 156 -20.90 1.42 -20.13
CA PHE A 156 -21.83 1.73 -19.05
C PHE A 156 -23.23 2.03 -19.60
N CYS A 157 -23.35 2.84 -20.64
CA CYS A 157 -24.63 3.17 -21.26
C CYS A 157 -25.32 1.94 -21.90
N GLU A 158 -24.56 1.00 -22.46
CA GLU A 158 -25.10 -0.21 -23.10
C GLU A 158 -25.48 -1.30 -22.09
N THR A 159 -24.72 -1.46 -21.00
CA THR A 159 -24.83 -2.64 -20.10
C THR A 159 -25.19 -2.31 -18.66
N GLU A 160 -25.26 -1.03 -18.28
CA GLU A 160 -25.37 -0.57 -16.89
C GLU A 160 -24.22 -1.11 -15.98
N ASP A 161 -23.05 -1.42 -16.55
CA ASP A 161 -21.88 -1.93 -15.84
C ASP A 161 -21.33 -0.88 -14.83
N ILE A 162 -21.59 -1.14 -13.55
CA ILE A 162 -21.23 -0.24 -12.44
C ILE A 162 -19.71 -0.03 -12.36
N TYR A 163 -18.90 -1.02 -12.74
CA TYR A 163 -17.44 -0.86 -12.76
C TYR A 163 -17.05 0.30 -13.70
N CYS A 164 -17.63 0.33 -14.90
CA CYS A 164 -17.36 1.38 -15.88
C CYS A 164 -17.81 2.76 -15.39
N ALA A 165 -18.98 2.86 -14.74
CA ALA A 165 -19.43 4.12 -14.14
C ALA A 165 -18.43 4.67 -13.11
N VAL A 166 -17.89 3.80 -12.25
CA VAL A 166 -16.88 4.17 -11.25
C VAL A 166 -15.58 4.60 -11.93
N CYS A 167 -15.13 3.89 -12.96
CA CYS A 167 -13.94 4.26 -13.72
C CYS A 167 -14.10 5.62 -14.42
N VAL A 168 -15.27 5.92 -14.98
CA VAL A 168 -15.58 7.23 -15.57
C VAL A 168 -15.48 8.34 -14.53
N GLU A 169 -16.14 8.19 -13.38
CA GLU A 169 -16.08 9.20 -12.31
C GLU A 169 -14.65 9.46 -11.85
N GLN A 170 -13.89 8.39 -11.67
CA GLN A 170 -12.51 8.51 -11.24
C GLN A 170 -11.59 9.13 -12.29
N LEU A 171 -11.76 8.85 -13.58
CA LEU A 171 -11.00 9.53 -14.63
C LEU A 171 -11.34 11.01 -14.68
N VAL A 172 -12.63 11.36 -14.54
CA VAL A 172 -13.09 12.74 -14.45
C VAL A 172 -12.40 13.45 -13.28
N ASP A 173 -12.32 12.84 -12.11
CA ASP A 173 -11.72 13.47 -10.94
C ASP A 173 -10.18 13.45 -10.96
N GLY A 174 -9.58 12.32 -11.34
CA GLY A 174 -8.12 12.13 -11.39
C GLY A 174 -7.42 12.97 -12.45
N MET A 175 -8.07 13.18 -13.60
CA MET A 175 -7.55 14.04 -14.68
C MET A 175 -8.17 15.44 -14.67
N VAL A 176 -9.03 15.74 -13.71
CA VAL A 176 -9.70 17.05 -13.58
C VAL A 176 -10.39 17.47 -14.90
N LEU A 177 -11.04 16.52 -15.56
CA LEU A 177 -11.62 16.76 -16.89
C LEU A 177 -12.65 17.89 -16.89
N SER A 178 -12.60 18.73 -17.91
CA SER A 178 -13.54 19.84 -18.10
C SER A 178 -14.57 19.50 -19.17
N GLU A 179 -15.72 20.17 -19.12
CA GLU A 179 -16.74 20.08 -20.17
C GLU A 179 -16.15 20.43 -21.55
N ALA A 180 -15.29 21.45 -21.61
CA ALA A 180 -14.60 21.84 -22.84
C ALA A 180 -13.69 20.72 -23.39
N TRP A 181 -12.98 19.99 -22.50
CA TRP A 181 -12.17 18.85 -22.91
C TRP A 181 -13.05 17.73 -23.47
N CYS A 182 -14.14 17.37 -22.78
CA CYS A 182 -15.07 16.33 -23.23
C CYS A 182 -15.68 16.66 -24.60
N ASN A 183 -16.17 17.89 -24.79
CA ASN A 183 -16.75 18.33 -26.06
C ASN A 183 -15.75 18.31 -27.23
N THR A 184 -14.46 18.45 -26.94
CA THR A 184 -13.40 18.47 -27.97
C THR A 184 -12.92 17.06 -28.33
N HIS A 185 -12.85 16.15 -27.36
CA HIS A 185 -12.15 14.86 -27.51
C HIS A 185 -13.06 13.63 -27.61
N LEU A 186 -14.30 13.72 -27.13
CA LEU A 186 -15.29 12.64 -27.18
C LEU A 186 -16.18 12.75 -28.44
N ASP A 187 -16.89 11.67 -28.76
CA ASP A 187 -17.72 11.58 -29.96
C ASP A 187 -18.98 12.46 -29.83
N PRO A 188 -19.13 13.52 -30.64
CA PRO A 188 -20.30 14.40 -30.60
C PRO A 188 -21.59 13.70 -31.07
N GLY A 189 -21.49 12.59 -31.82
CA GLY A 189 -22.65 11.78 -32.22
C GLY A 189 -23.28 10.99 -31.08
N ARG A 190 -22.61 10.95 -29.91
CA ARG A 190 -22.98 10.16 -28.73
C ARG A 190 -23.47 11.07 -27.60
N GLU A 191 -24.51 11.85 -27.88
CA GLU A 191 -25.04 12.88 -26.98
C GLU A 191 -25.34 12.36 -25.57
N GLU A 192 -25.84 11.13 -25.43
CA GLU A 192 -26.15 10.53 -24.12
C GLU A 192 -24.89 10.25 -23.28
N GLU A 193 -23.81 9.78 -23.92
CA GLU A 193 -22.53 9.51 -23.26
C GLU A 193 -21.87 10.82 -22.83
N LEU A 194 -21.92 11.84 -23.70
CA LEU A 194 -21.43 13.19 -23.43
C LEU A 194 -22.21 13.87 -22.29
N LYS A 195 -23.54 13.76 -22.31
CA LYS A 195 -24.41 14.30 -21.26
C LYS A 195 -24.16 13.64 -19.91
N TYR A 196 -23.91 12.32 -19.90
CA TYR A 196 -23.57 11.61 -18.66
C TYR A 196 -22.27 12.13 -18.06
N VAL A 197 -21.18 12.21 -18.83
CA VAL A 197 -19.88 12.66 -18.31
C VAL A 197 -19.91 14.12 -17.86
N ILE A 198 -20.65 15.00 -18.56
CA ILE A 198 -20.88 16.39 -18.13
C ILE A 198 -21.63 16.42 -16.79
N GLY A 199 -22.64 15.56 -16.61
CA GLY A 199 -23.32 15.39 -15.32
C GLY A 199 -22.37 14.98 -14.20
N VAL A 200 -21.47 14.02 -14.46
CA VAL A 200 -20.44 13.59 -13.51
C VAL A 200 -19.46 14.72 -13.18
N ILE A 201 -19.09 15.56 -14.14
CA ILE A 201 -18.29 16.77 -13.89
C ILE A 201 -19.04 17.75 -12.98
N GLY A 202 -20.33 17.99 -13.25
CA GLY A 202 -21.18 18.90 -12.48
C GLY A 202 -21.35 18.49 -11.01
N THR A 203 -21.23 17.20 -10.68
CA THR A 203 -21.29 16.71 -9.30
C THR A 203 -19.95 16.75 -8.56
N ARG A 204 -18.83 17.09 -9.23
CA ARG A 204 -17.49 17.13 -8.62
C ARG A 204 -17.43 17.99 -7.34
N PRO A 205 -18.03 19.21 -7.26
CA PRO A 205 -17.99 20.00 -6.03
C PRO A 205 -18.64 19.31 -4.83
N GLN A 206 -19.63 18.44 -5.07
CA GLN A 206 -20.31 17.66 -4.03
C GLN A 206 -19.47 16.46 -3.57
N ARG A 207 -18.51 16.02 -4.39
CA ARG A 207 -17.51 14.99 -4.05
C ARG A 207 -16.29 15.57 -3.34
N GLN A 208 -16.03 16.86 -3.48
CA GLN A 208 -14.92 17.54 -2.79
C GLN A 208 -15.27 17.78 -1.31
N ASN A 209 -14.35 17.37 -0.41
CA ASN A 209 -14.55 17.45 1.02
C ASN A 209 -14.31 18.89 1.54
N LEU A 210 -15.35 19.52 2.09
CA LEU A 210 -15.32 20.88 2.67
C LEU A 210 -14.44 21.02 3.93
N PHE A 211 -13.94 19.93 4.52
CA PHE A 211 -13.18 19.95 5.78
C PHE A 211 -11.65 20.04 5.63
N LEU A 212 -11.12 20.46 4.48
CA LEU A 212 -9.68 20.65 4.28
C LEU A 212 -9.39 22.07 3.76
N GLU A 213 -8.74 22.87 4.60
CA GLU A 213 -8.26 24.23 4.30
C GLU A 213 -7.30 24.28 3.09
N SER A 214 -7.30 25.44 2.43
CA SER A 214 -7.06 25.68 1.00
C SER A 214 -5.65 25.54 0.42
N ASP A 215 -4.62 25.13 1.17
CA ASP A 215 -3.23 25.42 0.75
C ASP A 215 -2.32 24.18 0.51
N TYR A 216 -2.79 23.15 -0.19
CA TYR A 216 -1.91 22.01 -0.57
C TYR A 216 -2.07 21.49 -2.00
N LEU A 217 -0.91 21.34 -2.66
CA LEU A 217 -0.64 21.03 -4.07
C LEU A 217 -1.38 19.79 -4.62
N CYS A 218 -2.54 20.00 -5.25
CA CYS A 218 -3.00 19.14 -6.33
C CYS A 218 -1.90 19.09 -7.41
N GLN A 219 -1.70 17.97 -8.13
CA GLN A 219 -0.98 18.08 -9.40
C GLN A 219 -1.73 19.13 -10.21
N ASP A 220 -1.00 20.16 -10.66
CA ASP A 220 -1.60 21.25 -11.42
C ASP A 220 -2.35 20.63 -12.60
N GLU A 221 -3.62 21.00 -12.77
CA GLU A 221 -4.45 20.59 -13.91
C GLU A 221 -3.67 20.75 -15.22
N ARG A 222 -2.86 21.81 -15.33
CA ARG A 222 -2.01 22.09 -16.49
C ARG A 222 -0.91 21.05 -16.70
N GLU A 223 -0.40 20.41 -15.65
CA GLU A 223 0.59 19.34 -15.74
C GLU A 223 -0.07 18.01 -16.10
N LEU A 224 -1.24 17.69 -15.51
CA LEU A 224 -2.01 16.50 -15.86
C LEU A 224 -2.34 16.46 -17.36
N MET A 225 -2.68 17.61 -17.94
CA MET A 225 -2.95 17.74 -19.36
C MET A 225 -1.72 17.52 -20.26
N LYS A 226 -0.50 17.43 -19.70
CA LYS A 226 0.74 17.08 -20.42
C LYS A 226 1.03 15.58 -20.42
N ILE A 227 0.25 14.75 -19.73
CA ILE A 227 0.39 13.29 -19.81
C ILE A 227 0.16 12.87 -21.27
N PRO A 228 1.11 12.15 -21.92
CA PRO A 228 0.94 11.67 -23.30
C PRO A 228 -0.36 10.87 -23.47
N GLY A 229 -1.10 11.04 -24.57
CA GLY A 229 -2.41 10.40 -24.75
C GLY A 229 -3.62 11.22 -24.28
N THR A 230 -3.40 12.35 -23.60
CA THR A 230 -4.47 13.20 -23.04
C THR A 230 -5.06 14.19 -24.06
N GLN A 231 -4.31 14.59 -25.09
CA GLN A 231 -4.72 15.66 -26.02
C GLN A 231 -5.17 15.13 -27.39
N GLU A 232 -5.00 13.83 -27.62
CA GLU A 232 -5.36 13.19 -28.88
C GLU A 232 -6.89 12.95 -28.94
N PRO A 233 -7.62 13.52 -29.91
CA PRO A 233 -9.03 13.22 -30.08
C PRO A 233 -9.24 11.77 -30.51
N LEU A 234 -10.48 11.29 -30.39
CA LEU A 234 -10.88 10.00 -30.96
C LEU A 234 -10.52 9.92 -32.45
N HIS A 235 -9.94 8.78 -32.84
CA HIS A 235 -9.41 8.60 -34.18
C HIS A 235 -10.50 8.46 -35.26
N ASP A 236 -11.63 7.83 -34.91
CA ASP A 236 -12.68 7.48 -35.86
C ASP A 236 -14.00 8.17 -35.45
N ARG A 237 -14.43 9.17 -36.25
CA ARG A 237 -15.80 9.72 -36.21
C ARG A 237 -16.74 8.77 -36.96
N GLU A 238 -16.96 7.56 -36.43
CA GLU A 238 -17.96 6.65 -37.00
C GLU A 238 -19.37 6.99 -36.49
N THR A 239 -20.23 7.45 -37.40
CA THR A 239 -21.67 7.58 -37.19
C THR A 239 -22.28 6.21 -36.88
N SER A 240 -22.67 5.95 -35.63
CA SER A 240 -23.40 4.73 -35.25
C SER A 240 -24.67 5.05 -34.45
N SER A 241 -25.71 4.29 -34.77
CA SER A 241 -27.13 4.57 -34.60
C SER A 241 -27.67 4.42 -33.18
N GLN A 242 -28.73 5.20 -32.95
CA GLN A 242 -29.60 5.28 -31.78
C GLN A 242 -30.09 3.93 -31.24
N ASN A 243 -29.92 3.70 -29.94
CA ASN A 243 -30.76 2.82 -29.14
C ASN A 243 -31.02 3.51 -27.79
N GLY A 244 -32.13 4.25 -27.72
CA GLY A 244 -32.53 5.00 -26.53
C GLY A 244 -33.22 4.09 -25.50
N ARG A 245 -32.58 3.88 -24.34
CA ARG A 245 -33.26 3.51 -23.09
C ARG A 245 -33.14 4.66 -22.09
N SER A 246 -34.23 4.91 -21.37
CA SER A 246 -34.47 6.14 -20.59
C SER A 246 -33.64 6.24 -19.30
N TRP A 247 -32.94 7.37 -19.16
CA TRP A 247 -31.95 7.74 -18.14
C TRP A 247 -32.43 7.92 -16.68
N LYS A 248 -33.73 8.11 -16.42
CA LYS A 248 -34.19 8.40 -15.05
C LYS A 248 -33.83 7.29 -14.05
N SER A 249 -33.90 6.03 -14.47
CA SER A 249 -33.54 4.89 -13.61
C SER A 249 -32.02 4.67 -13.52
N ALA A 250 -31.28 4.86 -14.61
CA ALA A 250 -29.83 4.64 -14.63
C ALA A 250 -29.07 5.70 -13.81
N PHE A 251 -29.39 6.99 -13.97
CA PHE A 251 -28.80 8.06 -13.17
C PHE A 251 -29.17 7.92 -11.69
N GLN A 252 -30.42 7.62 -11.35
CA GLN A 252 -30.82 7.40 -9.95
C GLN A 252 -30.17 6.16 -9.34
N ARG A 253 -30.06 5.05 -10.08
CA ARG A 253 -29.37 3.84 -9.60
C ARG A 253 -27.87 4.09 -9.45
N ALA A 254 -27.25 4.77 -10.42
CA ALA A 254 -25.86 5.17 -10.35
C ALA A 254 -25.62 6.15 -9.21
N CYS A 255 -26.47 7.14 -8.95
CA CYS A 255 -26.34 8.04 -7.81
C CYS A 255 -26.63 7.36 -6.48
N LEU A 256 -27.60 6.45 -6.38
CA LEU A 256 -27.93 5.72 -5.15
C LEU A 256 -26.84 4.68 -4.82
N VAL A 257 -26.31 3.99 -5.83
CA VAL A 257 -25.18 3.07 -5.67
C VAL A 257 -23.89 3.84 -5.54
N ALA A 258 -23.67 4.94 -6.26
CA ALA A 258 -22.54 5.83 -6.02
C ALA A 258 -22.63 6.42 -4.64
N LEU A 259 -23.80 6.72 -4.06
CA LEU A 259 -24.01 7.13 -2.66
C LEU A 259 -23.85 5.98 -1.66
N ALA A 260 -24.23 4.75 -2.01
CA ALA A 260 -24.05 3.57 -1.15
C ALA A 260 -22.59 3.12 -1.14
N LEU A 261 -21.95 3.14 -2.30
CA LEU A 261 -20.51 3.10 -2.47
C LEU A 261 -19.89 4.35 -1.87
N PHE A 262 -20.48 5.54 -1.93
CA PHE A 262 -19.98 6.75 -1.25
C PHE A 262 -19.98 6.53 0.25
N ARG A 263 -20.95 5.80 0.82
CA ARG A 263 -20.93 5.42 2.24
C ARG A 263 -19.91 4.33 2.55
N SER A 264 -19.63 3.39 1.64
CA SER A 264 -18.55 2.40 1.80
C SER A 264 -17.14 2.97 1.48
N THR A 265 -17.11 4.07 0.74
CA THR A 265 -15.93 4.71 0.14
C THR A 265 -15.65 6.07 0.78
N ILE A 266 -16.51 6.66 1.62
CA ILE A 266 -16.17 7.81 2.49
C ILE A 266 -15.07 7.39 3.48
N SER A 267 -15.00 6.10 3.85
CA SER A 267 -13.84 5.56 4.54
C SER A 267 -12.59 5.37 3.64
N ARG A 268 -12.70 5.57 2.32
CA ARG A 268 -11.66 5.30 1.30
C ARG A 268 -11.34 6.48 0.34
N LEU A 269 -12.11 7.57 0.33
CA LEU A 269 -11.96 8.76 -0.52
C LEU A 269 -11.46 9.96 0.30
N ALA A 270 -10.53 9.73 1.22
CA ALA A 270 -9.57 10.78 1.49
C ALA A 270 -8.82 11.00 0.17
N PRO A 271 -8.88 12.17 -0.49
CA PRO A 271 -8.02 12.44 -1.62
C PRO A 271 -6.59 12.23 -1.14
N HIS A 272 -5.94 11.19 -1.68
CA HIS A 272 -4.56 10.86 -1.38
C HIS A 272 -3.69 12.02 -1.88
N LYS A 273 -3.52 13.03 -1.02
CA LYS A 273 -2.34 13.89 -1.00
C LYS A 273 -1.13 12.99 -1.22
N HIS A 274 -0.12 13.45 -1.96
CA HIS A 274 1.14 12.72 -2.26
C HIS A 274 1.90 12.14 -1.05
N SER A 275 1.32 12.21 0.15
CA SER A 275 1.66 11.45 1.34
C SER A 275 1.06 10.06 1.35
N VAL A 276 1.89 9.04 1.55
CA VAL A 276 1.38 7.71 1.88
C VAL A 276 1.03 7.67 3.36
N SER A 277 -0.22 7.34 3.68
CA SER A 277 -0.65 7.12 5.06
C SER A 277 -0.40 5.67 5.46
N LEU A 278 0.23 5.45 6.62
CA LEU A 278 0.41 4.13 7.22
C LEU A 278 -0.14 4.13 8.65
N GLN A 279 -1.00 3.17 8.95
CA GLN A 279 -1.43 2.88 10.31
C GLN A 279 -0.40 1.98 10.98
N TYR A 280 -0.12 2.18 12.26
CA TYR A 280 0.87 1.38 12.97
C TYR A 280 0.44 1.00 14.39
N MET A 281 0.82 -0.21 14.79
CA MET A 281 0.63 -0.78 16.12
C MET A 281 1.78 -1.73 16.46
N SER A 282 1.99 -1.99 17.74
CA SER A 282 2.91 -3.01 18.25
C SER A 282 2.44 -3.53 19.61
N ASP A 283 3.12 -4.56 20.12
CA ASP A 283 2.93 -5.06 21.49
C ASP A 283 1.47 -5.42 21.79
N LEU A 284 0.83 -6.14 20.85
CA LEU A 284 -0.55 -6.62 21.00
C LEU A 284 -0.63 -7.80 21.97
N HIS A 285 0.40 -8.65 22.01
CA HIS A 285 0.50 -9.86 22.82
C HIS A 285 -0.76 -10.73 22.79
N LEU A 286 -1.22 -11.10 21.59
CA LEU A 286 -2.44 -11.90 21.40
C LEU A 286 -2.37 -13.26 22.12
N GLU A 287 -1.17 -13.83 22.25
CA GLU A 287 -0.93 -15.05 23.03
C GLU A 287 -1.32 -14.91 24.51
N SER A 288 -1.26 -13.70 25.06
CA SER A 288 -1.59 -13.42 26.46
C SER A 288 -3.10 -13.32 26.71
N GLN A 289 -3.91 -13.12 25.66
CA GLN A 289 -5.37 -13.06 25.75
C GLN A 289 -6.05 -14.42 25.54
N GLN A 290 -5.29 -15.48 25.22
CA GLN A 290 -5.78 -16.78 24.78
C GLN A 290 -6.52 -16.79 23.41
N THR A 291 -6.84 -15.61 22.86
CA THR A 291 -7.51 -15.43 21.56
C THR A 291 -6.71 -14.51 20.63
N TYR A 292 -6.76 -14.82 19.33
CA TYR A 292 -6.15 -14.05 18.24
C TYR A 292 -7.20 -13.24 17.46
N ASP A 293 -8.33 -12.93 18.09
CA ASP A 293 -9.52 -12.29 17.53
C ASP A 293 -9.48 -10.76 17.60
N PHE A 294 -8.32 -10.17 17.93
CA PHE A 294 -8.20 -8.74 18.03
C PHE A 294 -8.44 -8.04 16.70
N GLU A 295 -9.37 -7.11 16.71
CA GLU A 295 -9.74 -6.35 15.53
C GLU A 295 -8.99 -5.01 15.49
N ILE A 296 -8.28 -4.76 14.40
CA ILE A 296 -7.69 -3.45 14.12
C ILE A 296 -8.65 -2.70 13.17
N PRO A 297 -9.28 -1.59 13.62
CA PRO A 297 -10.06 -0.74 12.73
C PRO A 297 -9.13 -0.12 11.69
N ARG A 298 -9.51 -0.21 10.41
CA ARG A 298 -8.76 0.38 9.31
C ARG A 298 -8.90 1.90 9.33
N ALA A 299 -7.81 2.60 9.66
CA ALA A 299 -7.66 4.05 9.51
C ALA A 299 -6.79 4.43 8.30
N SER A 300 -6.12 3.46 7.68
CA SER A 300 -5.15 3.68 6.61
C SER A 300 -5.10 2.49 5.64
N PRO A 301 -4.66 2.64 4.38
CA PRO A 301 -4.47 1.51 3.47
C PRO A 301 -3.39 0.52 3.93
N TYR A 302 -2.29 1.00 4.50
CA TYR A 302 -1.18 0.15 4.95
C TYR A 302 -1.21 -0.01 6.47
N LEU A 303 -0.95 -1.23 6.94
CA LEU A 303 -0.77 -1.52 8.36
C LEU A 303 0.67 -1.92 8.62
N VAL A 304 1.27 -1.34 9.66
CA VAL A 304 2.58 -1.72 10.20
C VAL A 304 2.36 -2.34 11.58
N LEU A 305 2.85 -3.56 11.73
CA LEU A 305 2.88 -4.32 12.97
C LEU A 305 4.33 -4.43 13.44
N ALA A 306 4.73 -3.59 14.40
CA ALA A 306 6.12 -3.43 14.82
C ALA A 306 6.54 -4.39 15.96
N GLY A 307 6.23 -5.68 15.78
CA GLY A 307 6.60 -6.77 16.69
C GLY A 307 5.74 -6.90 17.95
N ASP A 308 5.94 -8.04 18.63
CA ASP A 308 5.19 -8.48 19.81
C ASP A 308 3.68 -8.50 19.58
N ILE A 309 3.29 -9.05 18.43
CA ILE A 309 1.90 -9.23 18.04
C ILE A 309 1.38 -10.57 18.56
N GLY A 310 2.14 -11.63 18.36
CA GLY A 310 1.79 -12.99 18.73
C GLY A 310 3.01 -13.91 18.67
N ARG A 311 2.81 -15.22 18.84
CA ARG A 311 3.88 -16.22 18.73
C ARG A 311 3.80 -17.00 17.42
N LEU A 312 4.95 -17.25 16.80
CA LEU A 312 5.06 -18.11 15.61
C LEU A 312 4.80 -19.58 15.94
N LYS A 313 5.03 -20.00 17.20
CA LYS A 313 4.63 -21.32 17.70
C LYS A 313 3.12 -21.56 17.56
N ASP A 314 2.31 -20.51 17.65
CA ASP A 314 0.85 -20.56 17.50
C ASP A 314 0.44 -20.34 16.03
N TYR A 315 1.20 -20.92 15.08
CA TYR A 315 1.16 -20.62 13.65
C TYR A 315 -0.25 -20.47 13.07
N GLY A 316 -1.14 -21.46 13.28
CA GLY A 316 -2.50 -21.41 12.75
C GLY A 316 -3.34 -20.24 13.25
N LYS A 317 -3.31 -19.97 14.57
CA LYS A 317 -4.02 -18.81 15.16
C LYS A 317 -3.42 -17.48 14.69
N TYR A 318 -2.09 -17.45 14.54
CA TYR A 318 -1.43 -16.26 14.06
C TYR A 318 -1.74 -15.97 12.60
N LEU A 319 -1.80 -17.02 11.76
CA LEU A 319 -2.23 -16.94 10.37
C LEU A 319 -3.67 -16.46 10.24
N GLU A 320 -4.60 -16.95 11.07
CA GLU A 320 -5.99 -16.48 11.10
C GLU A 320 -6.08 -14.97 11.37
N PHE A 321 -5.35 -14.47 12.38
CA PHE A 321 -5.27 -13.04 12.67
C PHE A 321 -4.73 -12.25 11.48
N LEU A 322 -3.61 -12.68 10.89
CA LEU A 322 -2.97 -12.00 9.76
C LEU A 322 -3.85 -12.03 8.51
N THR A 323 -4.64 -13.10 8.31
CA THR A 323 -5.62 -13.22 7.22
C THR A 323 -6.67 -12.12 7.32
N ILE A 324 -7.25 -11.92 8.51
CA ILE A 324 -8.23 -10.86 8.76
C ILE A 324 -7.61 -9.49 8.46
N GLN A 325 -6.37 -9.25 8.88
CA GLN A 325 -5.70 -7.98 8.59
C GLN A 325 -5.41 -7.80 7.10
N CYS A 326 -4.96 -8.83 6.38
CA CYS A 326 -4.70 -8.78 4.93
C CYS A 326 -6.00 -8.63 4.10
N GLN A 327 -7.15 -9.04 4.63
CA GLN A 327 -8.46 -8.74 4.05
C GLN A 327 -8.86 -7.27 4.26
N ARG A 328 -8.54 -6.71 5.43
CA ARG A 328 -8.90 -5.32 5.80
C ARG A 328 -7.98 -4.27 5.19
N PHE A 329 -6.68 -4.51 5.18
CA PHE A 329 -5.64 -3.59 4.71
C PHE A 329 -5.18 -3.92 3.28
N TRP A 330 -4.61 -2.95 2.58
CA TRP A 330 -4.04 -3.16 1.25
C TRP A 330 -2.73 -3.96 1.30
N ARG A 331 -1.90 -3.70 2.32
CA ARG A 331 -0.72 -4.48 2.64
C ARG A 331 -0.42 -4.34 4.14
N VAL A 332 0.07 -5.43 4.72
CA VAL A 332 0.45 -5.54 6.12
C VAL A 332 1.95 -5.77 6.17
N PHE A 333 2.67 -4.91 6.90
CA PHE A 333 4.10 -5.02 7.15
C PHE A 333 4.30 -5.53 8.57
N LEU A 334 5.02 -6.63 8.75
CA LEU A 334 5.24 -7.26 10.04
C LEU A 334 6.74 -7.28 10.37
N VAL A 335 7.15 -6.59 11.43
CA VAL A 335 8.43 -6.84 12.08
C VAL A 335 8.22 -7.91 13.15
N LEU A 336 9.18 -8.82 13.30
CA LEU A 336 9.18 -9.83 14.36
C LEU A 336 9.80 -9.22 15.62
N GLY A 337 9.08 -9.28 16.73
CA GLY A 337 9.59 -8.98 18.07
C GLY A 337 10.13 -10.23 18.77
N ASN A 338 10.48 -10.09 20.05
CA ASN A 338 10.98 -11.19 20.85
C ASN A 338 9.88 -12.22 21.14
N HIS A 339 8.63 -11.77 21.36
CA HIS A 339 7.52 -12.67 21.64
C HIS A 339 7.18 -13.59 20.46
N GLU A 340 7.43 -13.16 19.21
CA GLU A 340 7.25 -14.03 18.04
C GLU A 340 8.06 -15.35 18.15
N PHE A 341 9.19 -15.34 18.86
CA PHE A 341 10.07 -16.51 19.03
C PHE A 341 9.88 -17.25 20.36
N TYR A 342 8.90 -16.88 21.19
CA TYR A 342 8.71 -17.55 22.47
C TYR A 342 8.22 -19.00 22.30
N GLY A 343 8.99 -19.94 22.84
CA GLY A 343 8.68 -21.37 22.86
C GLY A 343 9.05 -22.14 21.59
N ILE A 344 9.83 -21.55 20.69
CA ILE A 344 10.33 -22.14 19.44
C ILE A 344 11.83 -21.86 19.29
N LEU A 345 12.56 -22.69 18.53
CA LEU A 345 13.96 -22.40 18.17
C LEU A 345 14.03 -21.18 17.24
N ARG A 346 15.14 -20.45 17.28
CA ARG A 346 15.28 -19.21 16.50
C ARG A 346 15.12 -19.44 15.00
N GLN A 347 15.77 -20.48 14.49
CA GLN A 347 15.76 -20.83 13.07
C GLN A 347 14.39 -21.34 12.60
N GLU A 348 13.73 -22.18 13.40
CA GLU A 348 12.36 -22.66 13.13
C GLU A 348 11.36 -21.49 13.08
N GLY A 349 11.50 -20.51 13.98
CA GLY A 349 10.68 -19.30 13.94
C GLY A 349 10.92 -18.47 12.66
N LEU A 350 12.17 -18.33 12.22
CA LEU A 350 12.48 -17.64 10.96
C LEU A 350 11.90 -18.36 9.73
N GLU A 351 11.89 -19.69 9.74
CA GLU A 351 11.24 -20.50 8.71
C GLU A 351 9.72 -20.32 8.73
N ALA A 352 9.09 -20.40 9.89
CA ALA A 352 7.66 -20.14 10.04
C ALA A 352 7.28 -18.73 9.54
N ALA A 353 8.06 -17.70 9.88
CA ALA A 353 7.80 -16.34 9.42
C ALA A 353 7.88 -16.21 7.89
N ARG A 354 8.84 -16.89 7.24
CA ARG A 354 8.93 -16.93 5.76
C ARG A 354 7.75 -17.69 5.15
N SER A 355 7.32 -18.79 5.77
CA SER A 355 6.15 -19.54 5.31
C SER A 355 4.87 -18.71 5.34
N LEU A 356 4.69 -17.80 6.31
CA LEU A 356 3.53 -16.92 6.37
C LEU A 356 3.36 -16.10 5.09
N GLU A 357 4.42 -15.56 4.49
CA GLU A 357 4.31 -14.76 3.24
C GLU A 357 3.82 -15.59 2.05
N GLN A 358 4.01 -16.91 2.08
CA GLN A 358 3.64 -17.85 1.03
C GLN A 358 2.21 -18.39 1.21
N GLU A 359 1.54 -18.10 2.32
CA GLU A 359 0.19 -18.58 2.61
C GLU A 359 -0.84 -17.99 1.64
N PRO A 360 -1.55 -18.81 0.83
CA PRO A 360 -2.49 -18.31 -0.17
C PRO A 360 -3.61 -17.44 0.41
N CYS A 361 -4.03 -17.72 1.65
CA CYS A 361 -5.09 -16.98 2.34
C CYS A 361 -4.73 -15.51 2.63
N LEU A 362 -3.44 -15.15 2.63
CA LEU A 362 -2.97 -13.76 2.79
C LEU A 362 -2.96 -12.99 1.47
N GLY A 363 -3.10 -13.67 0.33
CA GLY A 363 -3.20 -13.06 -1.00
C GLY A 363 -2.00 -12.18 -1.40
N GLY A 364 -0.79 -12.53 -0.95
CA GLY A 364 0.44 -11.79 -1.26
C GLY A 364 0.54 -10.40 -0.61
N LYS A 365 -0.30 -10.12 0.41
CA LYS A 365 -0.38 -8.82 1.07
C LYS A 365 0.39 -8.71 2.39
N LEU A 366 1.00 -9.80 2.85
CA LEU A 366 1.91 -9.76 3.99
C LEU A 366 3.32 -9.50 3.50
N THR A 367 4.07 -8.68 4.22
CA THR A 367 5.52 -8.54 4.04
C THR A 367 6.19 -8.61 5.41
N VAL A 368 7.01 -9.63 5.61
CA VAL A 368 7.80 -9.79 6.82
C VAL A 368 9.09 -8.97 6.68
N LEU A 369 9.25 -8.02 7.59
CA LEU A 369 10.36 -7.08 7.64
C LEU A 369 11.47 -7.62 8.55
N ASN A 370 12.26 -8.55 8.01
CA ASN A 370 13.40 -9.17 8.68
C ASN A 370 14.69 -8.88 7.91
N ARG A 371 15.21 -7.65 8.04
CA ARG A 371 16.21 -7.06 7.15
C ARG A 371 15.70 -7.01 5.70
N THR A 372 14.47 -6.54 5.55
CA THR A 372 13.76 -6.42 4.27
C THR A 372 13.60 -4.95 3.90
N MET A 373 13.95 -4.61 2.65
CA MET A 373 13.62 -3.33 2.05
C MET A 373 12.39 -3.51 1.15
N PHE A 374 11.33 -2.75 1.42
CA PHE A 374 10.15 -2.67 0.56
C PHE A 374 10.03 -1.29 -0.10
N ARG A 375 10.00 -1.24 -1.42
CA ARG A 375 9.79 0.00 -2.17
C ARG A 375 8.29 0.23 -2.35
N LEU A 376 7.71 1.12 -1.54
CA LEU A 376 6.28 1.44 -1.60
C LEU A 376 5.92 2.21 -2.86
N ASN A 377 6.81 3.12 -3.29
CA ASN A 377 6.76 3.81 -4.57
C ASN A 377 8.15 4.39 -4.90
N ARG A 378 8.29 5.12 -6.02
CA ARG A 378 9.56 5.74 -6.45
C ARG A 378 10.25 6.62 -5.40
N ARG A 379 9.48 7.20 -4.47
CA ARG A 379 9.99 8.11 -3.42
C ARG A 379 10.03 7.46 -2.04
N ILE A 380 9.24 6.43 -1.75
CA ILE A 380 9.09 5.89 -0.39
C ILE A 380 9.66 4.48 -0.31
N ALA A 381 10.63 4.28 0.57
CA ALA A 381 11.15 2.98 0.96
C ALA A 381 10.81 2.70 2.43
N ILE A 382 10.43 1.46 2.72
CA ILE A 382 10.23 0.93 4.06
C ILE A 382 11.38 -0.02 4.34
N LEU A 383 12.16 0.25 5.37
CA LEU A 383 13.21 -0.64 5.85
C LEU A 383 12.75 -1.22 7.17
N GLY A 384 12.81 -2.54 7.34
CA GLY A 384 12.54 -3.08 8.66
C GLY A 384 13.30 -4.35 9.00
N CYS A 385 13.59 -4.45 10.29
CA CYS A 385 14.27 -5.54 10.97
C CYS A 385 13.86 -5.49 12.44
N THR A 386 14.09 -6.55 13.21
CA THR A 386 13.83 -6.55 14.66
C THR A 386 14.61 -5.43 15.38
N LEU A 387 15.84 -5.15 14.91
CA LEU A 387 16.82 -4.30 15.57
C LEU A 387 17.12 -4.81 16.97
N HIS A 388 17.72 -5.99 17.08
CA HIS A 388 18.23 -6.44 18.38
C HIS A 388 19.18 -5.40 18.97
N THR A 389 19.43 -5.48 20.27
CA THR A 389 20.15 -4.44 21.00
C THR A 389 21.58 -4.86 21.35
N SER A 390 22.40 -3.90 21.76
CA SER A 390 23.76 -4.15 22.22
C SER A 390 23.73 -4.20 23.75
N ILE A 391 23.92 -5.40 24.28
CA ILE A 391 24.03 -5.66 25.71
C ILE A 391 25.51 -5.66 26.08
N PRO A 392 26.00 -4.68 26.85
CA PRO A 392 27.39 -4.66 27.29
C PRO A 392 27.61 -5.69 28.41
N SER A 393 28.83 -6.20 28.53
CA SER A 393 29.17 -7.31 29.44
C SER A 393 28.80 -7.03 30.90
N GLU A 394 28.92 -5.78 31.36
CA GLU A 394 28.54 -5.37 32.71
C GLU A 394 27.02 -5.45 32.99
N SER A 395 26.19 -5.43 31.95
CA SER A 395 24.74 -5.53 32.05
C SER A 395 24.21 -6.94 31.79
N GLU A 396 25.05 -7.83 31.24
CA GLU A 396 24.65 -9.18 30.83
C GLU A 396 23.95 -9.97 31.95
N LEU A 397 24.53 -9.98 33.15
CA LEU A 397 23.96 -10.70 34.29
C LEU A 397 22.56 -10.17 34.64
N TRP A 398 22.39 -8.85 34.71
CA TRP A 398 21.11 -8.21 34.99
C TRP A 398 20.08 -8.51 33.92
N VAL A 399 20.48 -8.46 32.65
CA VAL A 399 19.62 -8.78 31.51
C VAL A 399 19.14 -10.22 31.58
N ARG A 400 20.05 -11.20 31.72
CA ARG A 400 19.69 -12.62 31.80
C ARG A 400 18.77 -12.94 32.98
N MET A 401 18.86 -12.19 34.08
CA MET A 401 18.00 -12.37 35.26
C MET A 401 16.63 -11.69 35.16
N LYS A 402 16.49 -10.64 34.33
CA LYS A 402 15.29 -9.78 34.31
C LYS A 402 14.53 -9.80 32.99
N VAL A 403 15.15 -10.25 31.90
CA VAL A 403 14.57 -10.31 30.57
C VAL A 403 14.31 -11.76 30.21
N ALA A 404 13.04 -12.09 30.02
CA ALA A 404 12.56 -13.46 29.84
C ALA A 404 13.02 -14.08 28.50
N ASP A 405 13.41 -13.26 27.53
CA ASP A 405 13.82 -13.68 26.18
C ASP A 405 14.85 -14.80 26.20
N PHE A 406 15.89 -14.67 27.04
CA PHE A 406 16.98 -15.64 27.16
C PHE A 406 16.61 -16.94 27.88
N SER A 407 15.35 -17.06 28.33
CA SER A 407 14.78 -18.29 28.90
C SER A 407 13.65 -18.87 28.06
N HIS A 408 12.97 -18.05 27.25
CA HIS A 408 11.78 -18.42 26.51
C HIS A 408 12.02 -18.59 25.00
N ILE A 409 13.01 -17.93 24.43
CA ILE A 409 13.43 -18.16 23.04
C ILE A 409 14.40 -19.35 23.04
N GLY A 410 14.11 -20.34 22.21
CA GLY A 410 15.01 -21.47 22.04
C GLY A 410 16.38 -20.98 21.57
N ASP A 411 17.45 -21.66 22.02
CA ASP A 411 18.83 -21.44 21.55
C ASP A 411 19.35 -19.98 21.56
N TRP A 412 18.72 -19.08 22.34
CA TRP A 412 19.04 -17.66 22.32
C TRP A 412 20.00 -17.25 23.44
N THR A 413 21.11 -16.63 23.04
CA THR A 413 22.17 -16.16 23.96
C THR A 413 22.41 -14.66 23.79
N VAL A 414 23.01 -14.03 24.81
CA VAL A 414 23.42 -12.61 24.74
C VAL A 414 24.43 -12.37 23.60
N GLU A 415 25.32 -13.33 23.34
CA GLU A 415 26.23 -13.30 22.20
C GLU A 415 25.47 -13.28 20.86
N SER A 416 24.52 -14.19 20.66
CA SER A 416 23.71 -14.24 19.43
C SER A 416 22.85 -12.98 19.25
N HIS A 417 22.32 -12.42 20.34
CA HIS A 417 21.56 -11.18 20.36
C HIS A 417 22.41 -9.98 19.91
N ASN A 418 23.62 -9.86 20.45
CA ASN A 418 24.57 -8.81 20.06
C ASN A 418 25.04 -8.97 18.60
N ALA A 419 25.22 -10.22 18.12
CA ALA A 419 25.56 -10.49 16.72
C ALA A 419 24.42 -10.08 15.76
N GLU A 420 23.17 -10.25 16.15
CA GLU A 420 22.00 -9.80 15.39
C GLU A 420 21.86 -8.27 15.41
N HIS A 421 22.18 -7.61 16.54
CA HIS A 421 22.25 -6.14 16.60
C HIS A 421 23.24 -5.59 15.56
N TYR A 422 24.44 -6.16 15.49
CA TYR A 422 25.45 -5.74 14.52
C TYR A 422 24.94 -5.90 13.08
N ARG A 423 24.35 -7.07 12.75
CA ARG A 423 23.75 -7.31 11.43
C ARG A 423 22.62 -6.33 11.11
N ASP A 424 21.74 -6.05 12.06
CA ASP A 424 20.61 -5.15 11.87
C ASP A 424 21.06 -3.71 11.61
N THR A 425 22.01 -3.20 12.41
CA THR A 425 22.55 -1.83 12.26
C THR A 425 23.35 -1.65 10.96
N GLU A 426 24.18 -2.62 10.60
CA GLU A 426 24.98 -2.57 9.37
C GLU A 426 24.10 -2.67 8.11
N TRP A 427 23.09 -3.53 8.14
CA TRP A 427 22.09 -3.63 7.08
C TRP A 427 21.30 -2.32 6.91
N LEU A 428 20.79 -1.74 8.01
CA LEU A 428 20.07 -0.46 7.96
C LEU A 428 20.94 0.66 7.39
N ARG A 429 22.19 0.78 7.85
CA ARG A 429 23.15 1.78 7.36
C ARG A 429 23.36 1.66 5.86
N THR A 430 23.57 0.43 5.36
CA THR A 430 23.79 0.14 3.94
C THR A 430 22.55 0.47 3.11
N CYS A 431 21.36 -0.01 3.51
CA CYS A 431 20.13 0.29 2.78
C CYS A 431 19.77 1.79 2.75
N VAL A 432 20.00 2.52 3.84
CA VAL A 432 19.76 3.97 3.88
C VAL A 432 20.67 4.70 2.89
N GLN A 433 21.94 4.28 2.81
CA GLN A 433 22.90 4.80 1.85
C GLN A 433 22.45 4.49 0.41
N ASP A 434 22.15 3.24 0.09
CA ASP A 434 21.80 2.79 -1.26
C ASP A 434 20.52 3.45 -1.77
N VAL A 435 19.48 3.52 -0.93
CA VAL A 435 18.22 4.19 -1.27
C VAL A 435 18.43 5.67 -1.57
N THR A 436 19.26 6.35 -0.78
CA THR A 436 19.53 7.77 -0.95
C THR A 436 20.42 8.05 -2.16
N GLN A 437 21.40 7.18 -2.45
CA GLN A 437 22.24 7.30 -3.63
C GLN A 437 21.44 7.07 -4.92
N ALA A 438 20.54 6.09 -4.94
CA ALA A 438 19.69 5.82 -6.09
C ALA A 438 18.70 6.96 -6.39
N ASN A 439 18.18 7.62 -5.34
CA ASN A 439 17.33 8.80 -5.48
C ASN A 439 17.44 9.69 -4.23
N SER A 440 18.03 10.88 -4.39
CA SER A 440 18.26 11.84 -3.31
C SER A 440 16.98 12.45 -2.74
N GLU A 441 15.84 12.34 -3.46
CA GLU A 441 14.51 12.74 -2.97
C GLU A 441 13.78 11.61 -2.21
N SER A 442 14.42 10.45 -2.03
CA SER A 442 13.80 9.33 -1.30
C SER A 442 13.47 9.70 0.14
N LYS A 443 12.32 9.22 0.60
CA LYS A 443 11.84 9.23 1.97
C LYS A 443 11.86 7.81 2.50
N ILE A 444 12.46 7.61 3.65
CA ILE A 444 12.63 6.32 4.29
C ILE A 444 11.76 6.27 5.55
N LEU A 445 10.93 5.25 5.65
CA LEU A 445 10.33 4.78 6.89
C LEU A 445 11.18 3.62 7.41
N VAL A 446 11.66 3.72 8.63
CA VAL A 446 12.26 2.59 9.33
C VAL A 446 11.24 2.00 10.30
N VAL A 447 11.07 0.69 10.31
CA VAL A 447 10.23 -0.04 11.25
C VAL A 447 11.10 -1.04 12.00
N THR A 448 11.17 -0.91 13.31
CA THR A 448 11.89 -1.85 14.18
C THR A 448 10.99 -2.38 15.28
N HIS A 449 11.43 -3.41 15.99
CA HIS A 449 10.76 -3.81 17.21
C HIS A 449 11.37 -3.09 18.41
N HIS A 450 12.66 -3.31 18.69
CA HIS A 450 13.32 -2.59 19.79
C HIS A 450 13.47 -1.09 19.47
N ALA A 451 13.52 -0.29 20.52
CA ALA A 451 13.53 1.16 20.39
C ALA A 451 14.92 1.66 19.91
N PRO A 452 14.96 2.73 19.10
CA PRO A 452 16.22 3.29 18.62
C PRO A 452 16.93 4.18 19.66
N ALA A 453 16.28 4.46 20.79
CA ALA A 453 16.76 5.31 21.89
C ALA A 453 16.14 4.85 23.22
N LEU A 454 16.69 5.30 24.36
CA LEU A 454 16.04 5.22 25.69
C LEU A 454 15.18 6.45 25.98
N LYS A 455 15.75 7.64 25.74
CA LYS A 455 15.09 8.90 26.11
C LYS A 455 13.88 9.12 25.21
N ASN A 456 12.73 9.43 25.82
CA ASN A 456 11.43 9.68 25.17
C ASN A 456 10.77 8.46 24.51
N THR A 457 11.36 7.27 24.60
CA THR A 457 10.86 6.02 24.01
C THR A 457 10.41 5.00 25.05
N CYS A 458 10.79 5.16 26.31
CA CYS A 458 10.32 4.33 27.43
C CYS A 458 9.77 5.20 28.58
N ASP A 459 9.06 4.56 29.51
CA ASP A 459 8.61 5.21 30.74
C ASP A 459 9.83 5.74 31.52
N PRO A 460 9.91 7.06 31.83
CA PRO A 460 11.05 7.67 32.50
C PRO A 460 11.49 6.97 33.80
N LYS A 461 10.58 6.27 34.48
CA LYS A 461 10.91 5.53 35.72
C LYS A 461 11.86 4.36 35.50
N TYR A 462 11.96 3.85 34.28
CA TYR A 462 12.83 2.72 33.97
C TYR A 462 14.23 3.15 33.52
N LEU A 463 14.49 4.45 33.28
CA LEU A 463 15.75 4.93 32.71
C LEU A 463 17.01 4.51 33.49
N SER A 464 16.89 4.23 34.80
CA SER A 464 18.00 3.80 35.66
C SER A 464 18.17 2.28 35.77
N ASN A 465 17.37 1.47 35.09
CA ASN A 465 17.47 0.02 35.18
C ASN A 465 18.74 -0.50 34.47
N PRO A 466 19.53 -1.37 35.12
CA PRO A 466 20.74 -1.92 34.52
C PRO A 466 20.49 -2.89 33.36
N TRP A 467 19.25 -3.37 33.17
CA TRP A 467 18.86 -4.24 32.05
C TRP A 467 18.24 -3.49 30.87
N ASN A 468 18.24 -2.15 30.87
CA ASN A 468 17.70 -1.33 29.78
C ASN A 468 18.36 -1.59 28.42
N SER A 469 19.60 -2.07 28.41
CA SER A 469 20.31 -2.43 27.19
C SER A 469 19.63 -3.56 26.41
N ALA A 470 18.72 -4.33 27.00
CA ALA A 470 17.89 -5.31 26.29
C ALA A 470 16.72 -4.67 25.50
N PHE A 471 16.37 -3.42 25.82
CA PHE A 471 15.22 -2.73 25.22
C PHE A 471 15.60 -1.76 24.10
N CYS A 472 16.82 -1.23 24.13
CA CYS A 472 17.37 -0.34 23.09
C CYS A 472 18.89 -0.10 23.20
N SER A 473 19.51 0.39 22.11
CA SER A 473 20.96 0.70 22.03
C SER A 473 21.33 2.17 21.75
N ASP A 474 20.39 3.12 21.87
CA ASP A 474 20.60 4.56 21.58
C ASP A 474 21.29 4.88 20.24
N ILE A 475 20.98 4.10 19.19
CA ILE A 475 21.51 4.32 17.82
C ILE A 475 21.04 5.64 17.22
N LEU A 476 19.88 6.15 17.65
CA LEU A 476 19.30 7.41 17.18
C LEU A 476 20.24 8.58 17.40
N LYS A 477 20.98 8.56 18.51
CA LYS A 477 21.99 9.58 18.83
C LYS A 477 23.39 9.15 18.43
N SER A 478 23.76 7.89 18.68
CA SER A 478 25.15 7.43 18.58
C SER A 478 25.60 7.06 17.16
N GLN A 479 24.69 6.63 16.27
CA GLN A 479 25.06 6.10 14.95
C GLN A 479 24.39 6.86 13.80
N ILE A 480 23.05 6.96 13.83
CA ILE A 480 22.26 7.50 12.71
C ILE A 480 22.76 8.85 12.20
N PRO A 481 23.14 9.84 13.04
CA PRO A 481 23.64 11.12 12.56
C PRO A 481 24.88 11.05 11.66
N HIS A 482 25.62 9.94 11.71
CA HIS A 482 26.84 9.70 10.95
C HIS A 482 26.59 8.88 9.67
N TRP A 483 25.37 8.40 9.43
CA TRP A 483 25.04 7.63 8.24
C TRP A 483 24.86 8.52 7.01
N SER A 484 25.44 8.09 5.88
CA SER A 484 25.15 8.65 4.56
C SER A 484 23.67 8.48 4.23
N GLY A 485 22.94 9.58 4.05
CA GLY A 485 21.50 9.55 3.77
C GLY A 485 20.59 9.58 5.00
N ALA A 486 21.12 9.82 6.21
CA ALA A 486 20.30 9.93 7.43
C ALA A 486 19.13 10.92 7.32
N LYS A 487 19.28 12.00 6.55
CA LYS A 487 18.22 13.00 6.29
C LYS A 487 17.02 12.44 5.50
N SER A 488 17.21 11.34 4.79
CA SER A 488 16.15 10.64 4.05
C SER A 488 15.22 9.89 5.01
N ILE A 489 15.65 9.57 6.23
CA ILE A 489 14.83 8.92 7.25
C ILE A 489 13.80 9.90 7.81
N ARG A 490 12.57 9.82 7.32
CA ARG A 490 11.46 10.72 7.69
C ARG A 490 10.67 10.22 8.88
N CYS A 491 10.58 8.89 9.05
CA CYS A 491 9.85 8.29 10.14
C CYS A 491 10.56 7.04 10.66
N TRP A 492 10.45 6.80 11.96
CA TRP A 492 10.90 5.59 12.65
C TRP A 492 9.77 5.07 13.53
N ILE A 493 9.27 3.86 13.26
CA ILE A 493 8.23 3.20 14.04
C ILE A 493 8.86 2.07 14.86
N PHE A 494 8.50 1.95 16.14
CA PHE A 494 9.03 0.91 17.02
C PHE A 494 8.02 0.45 18.08
N GLY A 495 8.34 -0.63 18.81
CA GLY A 495 7.56 -1.22 19.91
C GLY A 495 8.41 -1.54 21.16
N HIS A 496 8.13 -2.67 21.82
CA HIS A 496 8.90 -3.33 22.89
C HIS A 496 8.96 -2.63 24.26
N THR A 497 8.88 -1.30 24.32
CA THR A 497 9.07 -0.53 25.56
C THR A 497 7.80 -0.37 26.41
N HIS A 498 6.68 -0.91 25.94
CA HIS A 498 5.30 -0.71 26.40
C HIS A 498 4.93 0.76 26.62
N TRP A 499 5.51 1.66 25.82
CA TRP A 499 5.35 3.10 25.95
C TRP A 499 5.08 3.76 24.59
N SER A 500 3.81 4.13 24.38
CA SER A 500 3.38 4.86 23.19
C SER A 500 3.90 6.30 23.22
N THR A 501 4.53 6.74 22.13
CA THR A 501 5.19 8.05 22.03
C THR A 501 5.15 8.58 20.60
N GLN A 502 5.30 9.90 20.44
CA GLN A 502 5.52 10.52 19.14
C GLN A 502 6.32 11.81 19.34
N PHE A 503 7.50 11.91 18.74
CA PHE A 503 8.33 13.11 18.82
C PHE A 503 9.20 13.27 17.57
N LEU A 504 9.67 14.48 17.31
CA LEU A 504 10.60 14.78 16.22
C LEU A 504 12.03 14.80 16.75
N TYR A 505 12.94 14.04 16.13
CA TYR A 505 14.36 14.07 16.43
C TYR A 505 15.16 14.34 15.15
N ARG A 506 15.81 15.51 15.08
CA ARG A 506 16.62 15.94 13.92
C ARG A 506 15.89 15.81 12.56
N GLY A 507 14.58 16.02 12.55
CA GLY A 507 13.74 15.92 11.34
C GLY A 507 13.14 14.53 11.07
N THR A 508 13.45 13.53 11.89
CA THR A 508 12.84 12.19 11.84
C THR A 508 11.71 12.10 12.87
N ALA A 509 10.50 11.73 12.44
CA ALA A 509 9.39 11.44 13.35
C ALA A 509 9.57 10.06 13.98
N VAL A 510 9.79 10.00 15.30
CA VAL A 510 9.95 8.76 16.06
C VAL A 510 8.63 8.44 16.74
N CYS A 511 8.03 7.30 16.38
CA CYS A 511 6.64 6.96 16.66
C CYS A 511 6.52 5.56 17.27
N SER A 512 5.63 5.40 18.24
CA SER A 512 5.25 4.10 18.79
C SER A 512 3.80 4.11 19.27
N ASN A 513 3.09 3.00 19.02
CA ASN A 513 1.67 2.83 19.36
C ASN A 513 1.44 1.42 19.91
N GLN A 514 1.83 1.24 21.16
CA GLN A 514 1.90 -0.03 21.85
C GLN A 514 0.61 -0.24 22.63
N ARG A 515 -0.05 -1.39 22.44
CA ARG A 515 -1.20 -1.76 23.28
C ARG A 515 -0.73 -2.15 24.68
N GLY A 516 0.32 -2.97 24.75
CA GLY A 516 0.86 -3.56 25.97
C GLY A 516 -0.02 -4.69 26.53
N VAL A 517 0.56 -5.50 27.42
CA VAL A 517 -0.17 -6.57 28.12
C VAL A 517 -1.24 -5.96 29.05
N PRO A 518 -2.52 -6.34 28.94
CA PRO A 518 -3.54 -5.96 29.90
C PRO A 518 -3.14 -6.48 31.29
N ARG A 519 -2.70 -5.58 32.17
CA ARG A 519 -2.53 -5.93 33.57
C ARG A 519 -3.91 -6.27 34.11
N VAL A 520 -4.12 -7.52 34.51
CA VAL A 520 -5.21 -7.89 35.41
C VAL A 520 -4.95 -7.13 36.71
N GLN A 521 -5.45 -5.90 36.83
CA GLN A 521 -5.49 -5.22 38.10
C GLN A 521 -6.52 -5.96 38.95
N GLN A 522 -6.06 -6.89 39.79
CA GLN A 522 -6.77 -7.18 41.02
C GLN A 522 -6.87 -5.85 41.77
N VAL A 523 -8.04 -5.23 41.77
CA VAL A 523 -8.29 -3.98 42.50
C VAL A 523 -8.41 -4.34 43.98
N PRO A 524 -7.47 -3.98 44.87
CA PRO A 524 -7.70 -4.11 46.30
C PRO A 524 -8.64 -2.97 46.70
N GLN A 525 -9.79 -3.31 47.28
CA GLN A 525 -10.97 -2.46 47.42
C GLN A 525 -10.84 -1.29 48.42
N GLN A 526 -9.64 -0.78 48.74
CA GLN A 526 -9.46 0.12 49.89
C GLN A 526 -8.66 1.44 49.68
N LEU A 527 -8.34 1.88 48.46
CA LEU A 527 -7.63 3.16 48.27
C LEU A 527 -8.34 4.16 47.34
N LYS A 528 -9.66 4.37 47.56
CA LYS A 528 -10.46 5.33 46.79
C LYS A 528 -10.56 6.75 47.36
N THR A 529 -9.90 7.11 48.47
CA THR A 529 -10.25 8.39 49.15
C THR A 529 -9.14 9.39 49.45
N GLN A 530 -7.87 9.23 49.02
CA GLN A 530 -6.86 10.27 49.33
C GLN A 530 -6.07 10.87 48.16
N ASN A 531 -6.02 10.26 46.97
CA ASN A 531 -5.17 10.79 45.89
C ASN A 531 -5.88 11.68 44.83
N GLU A 532 -7.21 11.87 44.90
CA GLU A 532 -7.89 12.78 43.97
C GLU A 532 -7.76 14.27 44.33
N ILE A 533 -7.33 14.60 45.56
CA ILE A 533 -7.26 15.99 46.03
C ILE A 533 -5.92 16.65 45.64
N TRP A 534 -4.83 15.89 45.55
CA TRP A 534 -3.49 16.45 45.30
C TRP A 534 -3.21 16.84 43.84
N LEU A 535 -3.86 16.21 42.86
CA LEU A 535 -3.58 16.44 41.43
C LEU A 535 -4.34 17.63 40.80
N LYS A 536 -5.11 18.40 41.58
CA LYS A 536 -5.87 19.55 41.05
C LYS A 536 -5.11 20.88 41.01
N ARG A 537 -3.95 21.02 41.68
CA ARG A 537 -3.43 22.38 41.98
C ARG A 537 -2.13 22.86 41.32
N ILE A 538 -1.36 22.06 40.57
CA ILE A 538 0.00 22.52 40.16
C ILE A 538 0.34 22.46 38.66
N LEU A 539 -0.49 21.94 37.74
CA LEU A 539 -0.09 21.91 36.31
C LEU A 539 -1.16 22.43 35.33
N PRO A 540 -0.79 23.33 34.38
CA PRO A 540 -1.64 23.81 33.30
C PRO A 540 -2.17 22.67 32.43
N ARG A 541 -3.37 22.85 31.86
CA ARG A 541 -4.20 21.82 31.20
C ARG A 541 -3.61 21.12 29.95
N GLY A 542 -2.32 21.28 29.63
CA GLY A 542 -1.70 20.70 28.42
C GLY A 542 -0.91 19.40 28.60
N CYS A 543 -0.53 18.99 29.81
CA CYS A 543 0.37 17.84 30.03
C CYS A 543 -0.30 16.63 30.72
N ARG A 544 -1.58 16.36 30.47
CA ARG A 544 -2.26 15.17 30.99
C ARG A 544 -2.51 14.17 29.85
N GLN A 545 -1.55 13.29 29.58
CA GLN A 545 -1.84 12.03 28.88
C GLN A 545 -1.89 10.92 29.93
N SER A 546 -3.07 10.70 30.49
CA SER A 546 -3.34 9.52 31.33
C SER A 546 -3.52 8.30 30.44
N GLN A 547 -2.92 7.17 30.83
CA GLN A 547 -2.97 5.83 30.21
C GLN A 547 -4.37 5.19 30.11
N LYS A 548 -5.41 5.93 29.73
CA LYS A 548 -6.80 5.41 29.65
C LYS A 548 -7.51 5.65 28.33
N GLU A 549 -6.86 6.25 27.33
CA GLU A 549 -7.43 6.31 25.99
C GLU A 549 -7.09 5.02 25.24
N PHE A 550 -8.04 4.07 25.37
CA PHE A 550 -8.15 2.87 24.56
C PHE A 550 -7.98 3.22 23.07
N LEU A 551 -6.97 2.62 22.43
CA LEU A 551 -6.93 2.36 20.99
C LEU A 551 -7.20 3.57 20.07
N VAL A 552 -6.50 4.69 20.27
CA VAL A 552 -6.39 5.67 19.18
C VAL A 552 -5.50 5.04 18.11
N THR A 553 -6.10 4.64 16.99
CA THR A 553 -5.37 4.24 15.79
C THR A 553 -4.48 5.39 15.36
N ARG A 554 -3.16 5.18 15.34
CA ARG A 554 -2.22 6.21 14.89
C ARG A 554 -1.85 5.96 13.43
N SER A 555 -1.88 7.02 12.65
CA SER A 555 -1.40 7.04 11.27
C SER A 555 -0.23 8.02 11.14
N VAL A 556 0.78 7.64 10.34
CA VAL A 556 1.81 8.58 9.86
C VAL A 556 1.61 8.83 8.38
N ASN A 557 1.86 10.07 7.96
CA ASN A 557 1.90 10.47 6.56
C ASN A 557 3.37 10.64 6.16
N LEU A 558 3.85 9.88 5.17
CA LEU A 558 5.22 9.96 4.64
C LEU A 558 5.34 10.94 3.48
#